data_AF-A0A1I0F4S4-F1
#
_entry.id   AF-A0A1I0F4S4-F1
#
_cell.length_a   1.000
_cell.length_b   1.000
_cell.length_c   1.000
_cell.angle_alpha   90.00
_cell.angle_beta   90.00
_cell.angle_gamma   90.00
#
_symmetry.space_group_name_H-M   'P 1'
#
loop_
_entity.id
_entity.type
_entity.pdbx_description
1 polymer ?
#
loop_
_entity_poly.entity_id
_entity_poly.type
_entity_poly.pdbx_seq_one_letter_code
_entity_poly.pdbx_strand_id
1 'polypeptide(L)'
;MDIYKVVGMVAILVSSGAYAENEQTTVYKCVKQGVTAYSDIPCAKDAQQIVYSTKSSAVSSVSTSEDNQQTLADTQAKVAERKKARETDKINKKIVRLQQQMQQELADLDNTTNFAIERRNGKSYDDIIAKRQKEVRKKYERLIQQQRKQLENIQ
;
A
#
# COMPACT_ATOMS: atom_id res chain seq x y z
N MET A 1 73.72 -13.33 3.09
CA MET A 1 72.74 -13.72 2.06
C MET A 1 71.44 -13.01 2.39
N ASP A 2 70.84 -12.09 1.65
CA ASP A 2 71.19 -11.25 0.50
C ASP A 2 70.18 -10.09 0.55
N ILE A 3 70.64 -8.83 0.49
CA ILE A 3 70.42 -7.85 -0.60
C ILE A 3 68.94 -7.58 -0.98
N TYR A 4 68.43 -6.48 -0.40
CA TYR A 4 67.80 -5.32 -1.05
C TYR A 4 67.20 -5.40 -2.48
N LYS A 5 66.10 -4.64 -2.60
CA LYS A 5 65.66 -3.76 -3.71
C LYS A 5 64.77 -4.35 -4.80
N VAL A 6 64.12 -3.38 -5.45
CA VAL A 6 63.39 -3.39 -6.73
C VAL A 6 61.88 -3.32 -6.49
N VAL A 7 61.30 -2.11 -6.42
CA VAL A 7 60.90 -1.27 -7.58
C VAL A 7 59.85 -1.98 -8.43
N GLY A 8 58.72 -1.32 -8.66
CA GLY A 8 57.90 -1.64 -9.82
C GLY A 8 56.42 -1.54 -9.56
N MET A 9 55.85 -0.39 -9.93
CA MET A 9 54.50 -0.34 -10.48
C MET A 9 54.24 -1.54 -11.39
N VAL A 10 53.16 -2.28 -11.15
CA VAL A 10 52.50 -3.01 -12.22
C VAL A 10 51.01 -2.66 -12.15
N ALA A 11 50.62 -1.91 -13.18
CA ALA A 11 49.26 -1.55 -13.49
C ALA A 11 48.40 -2.81 -13.63
N ILE A 12 47.30 -2.89 -12.86
CA ILE A 12 46.22 -3.80 -13.21
C ILE A 12 45.42 -3.08 -14.28
N LEU A 13 45.71 -3.45 -15.53
CA LEU A 13 44.89 -3.16 -16.68
C LEU A 13 43.44 -3.56 -16.37
N VAL A 14 42.54 -2.58 -16.38
CA VAL A 14 41.11 -2.84 -16.55
C VAL A 14 40.95 -3.33 -17.99
N SER A 15 41.18 -4.63 -18.21
CA SER A 15 40.63 -5.29 -19.37
C SER A 15 39.12 -5.33 -19.15
N SER A 16 38.40 -4.47 -19.85
CA SER A 16 36.98 -4.61 -20.14
C SER A 16 36.78 -5.90 -20.95
N GLY A 17 36.92 -7.03 -20.27
CA GLY A 17 36.33 -8.29 -20.67
C GLY A 17 34.85 -8.18 -20.37
N ALA A 18 34.05 -7.93 -21.40
CA ALA A 18 32.64 -8.27 -21.35
C ALA A 18 32.57 -9.79 -21.15
N TYR A 19 32.53 -10.24 -19.90
CA TYR A 19 32.06 -11.59 -19.60
C TYR A 19 30.56 -11.56 -19.84
N ALA A 20 30.16 -11.99 -21.03
CA ALA A 20 28.84 -12.57 -21.19
C ALA A 20 28.86 -13.86 -20.36
N GLU A 21 28.61 -13.77 -19.06
CA GLU A 21 28.15 -14.91 -18.27
C GLU A 21 26.77 -15.28 -18.81
N ASN A 22 26.76 -16.20 -19.78
CA ASN A 22 25.61 -17.07 -19.97
C ASN A 22 25.56 -17.95 -18.72
N GLU A 23 24.92 -17.45 -17.67
CA GLU A 23 24.53 -18.27 -16.52
C GLU A 23 23.53 -19.32 -17.01
N GLN A 24 24.05 -20.44 -17.51
CA GLN A 24 23.27 -21.67 -17.61
C GLN A 24 23.12 -22.19 -16.18
N THR A 25 22.09 -21.73 -15.49
CA THR A 25 21.72 -22.20 -14.16
C THR A 25 21.32 -23.67 -14.24
N THR A 26 22.32 -24.53 -14.06
CA THR A 26 22.10 -25.97 -14.01
C THR A 26 21.72 -26.32 -12.58
N VAL A 27 20.42 -26.56 -12.36
CA VAL A 27 19.90 -26.95 -11.06
C VAL A 27 19.90 -28.48 -10.96
N TYR A 28 20.61 -29.00 -9.96
CA TYR A 28 20.70 -30.43 -9.66
C TYR A 28 19.69 -30.81 -8.58
N LYS A 29 18.91 -31.86 -8.82
CA LYS A 29 17.98 -32.42 -7.84
C LYS A 29 18.66 -33.51 -7.03
N CYS A 30 18.59 -33.39 -5.71
CA CYS A 30 19.26 -34.28 -4.78
C CYS A 30 18.25 -34.87 -3.80
N VAL A 31 18.28 -36.19 -3.61
CA VAL A 31 17.49 -36.87 -2.58
C VAL A 31 18.46 -37.42 -1.55
N LYS A 32 18.53 -36.81 -0.37
CA LYS A 32 19.29 -37.33 0.78
C LYS A 32 18.31 -37.67 1.88
N GLN A 33 18.30 -38.93 2.31
CA GLN A 33 17.46 -39.44 3.41
C GLN A 33 15.95 -39.13 3.24
N GLY A 34 15.42 -39.24 2.02
CA GLY A 34 14.00 -39.04 1.73
C GLY A 34 13.55 -37.58 1.59
N VAL A 35 14.43 -36.60 1.82
CA VAL A 35 14.14 -35.17 1.62
C VAL A 35 14.75 -34.71 0.29
N THR A 36 13.93 -34.06 -0.53
CA THR A 36 14.36 -33.51 -1.83
C THR A 36 14.89 -32.09 -1.63
N ALA A 37 16.11 -31.84 -2.10
CA ALA A 37 16.75 -30.53 -2.12
C ALA A 37 17.25 -30.20 -3.54
N TYR A 38 17.27 -28.92 -3.88
CA TYR A 38 17.72 -28.39 -5.17
C TYR A 38 18.97 -27.53 -4.95
N SER A 39 19.98 -27.69 -5.79
CA SER A 39 21.28 -27.04 -5.65
C SER A 39 21.85 -26.67 -7.01
N ASP A 40 22.52 -25.53 -7.09
CA ASP A 40 23.19 -25.06 -8.32
C ASP A 40 24.58 -25.69 -8.50
N ILE A 41 24.96 -26.62 -7.61
CA ILE A 41 26.21 -27.39 -7.62
C ILE A 41 25.88 -28.89 -7.42
N PRO A 42 26.50 -29.82 -8.17
CA PRO A 42 26.21 -31.26 -8.07
C PRO A 42 26.54 -31.81 -6.68
N CYS A 43 25.55 -32.44 -6.06
CA CYS A 43 25.56 -32.84 -4.65
C CYS A 43 26.10 -34.25 -4.37
N ALA A 44 26.23 -35.09 -5.41
CA ALA A 44 26.71 -36.47 -5.39
C ALA A 44 27.09 -36.94 -6.81
N LYS A 45 27.82 -38.06 -6.93
CA LYS A 45 28.29 -38.59 -8.23
C LYS A 45 27.17 -39.06 -9.16
N ASP A 46 25.97 -39.25 -8.63
CA ASP A 46 24.74 -39.69 -9.29
C ASP A 46 23.67 -38.59 -9.41
N ALA A 47 24.06 -37.33 -9.22
CA ALA A 47 23.15 -36.19 -9.32
C ALA A 47 22.52 -36.10 -10.72
N GLN A 48 21.19 -36.13 -10.79
CA GLN A 48 20.45 -35.97 -12.04
C GLN A 48 20.44 -34.50 -12.44
N GLN A 49 21.07 -34.20 -13.58
CA GLN A 49 21.11 -32.87 -14.17
C GLN A 49 19.76 -32.54 -14.82
N ILE A 50 19.14 -31.43 -14.43
CA ILE A 50 17.98 -30.88 -15.13
C ILE A 50 18.50 -29.73 -16.00
N VAL A 51 18.65 -29.98 -17.31
CA VAL A 51 19.02 -28.94 -18.27
C VAL A 51 17.74 -28.24 -18.73
N TYR A 52 17.54 -26.99 -18.30
CA TYR A 52 16.55 -26.13 -18.94
C TYR A 52 17.10 -25.65 -20.28
N SER A 53 16.78 -26.38 -21.35
CA SER A 53 16.97 -25.86 -22.71
C SER A 53 15.96 -24.73 -22.89
N THR A 54 16.40 -23.47 -22.78
CA THR A 54 15.68 -22.36 -23.41
C THR A 54 15.72 -22.62 -24.91
N LYS A 55 14.75 -23.39 -25.41
CA LYS A 55 14.36 -23.25 -26.81
C LYS A 55 13.98 -21.78 -26.92
N SER A 56 14.87 -21.00 -27.54
CA SER A 56 14.51 -19.75 -28.17
C SER A 56 13.38 -20.13 -29.11
N SER A 57 12.15 -19.95 -28.63
CA SER A 57 10.97 -20.04 -29.46
C SER A 57 11.14 -18.93 -30.47
N ALA A 58 11.63 -19.30 -31.65
CA ALA A 58 11.36 -18.55 -32.86
C ALA A 58 9.91 -18.13 -32.77
N VAL A 59 9.72 -16.80 -32.80
CA VAL A 59 8.47 -16.06 -32.81
C VAL A 59 7.33 -16.94 -33.31
N SER A 60 6.65 -17.62 -32.38
CA SER A 60 5.24 -17.86 -32.57
C SER A 60 4.65 -16.52 -32.19
N SER A 61 4.30 -15.76 -33.21
CA SER A 61 3.33 -14.68 -33.10
C SER A 61 2.05 -15.30 -32.54
N VAL A 62 2.02 -15.49 -31.21
CA VAL A 62 0.77 -15.73 -30.50
C VAL A 62 0.09 -14.38 -30.51
N SER A 63 -0.90 -14.30 -31.37
CA SER A 63 -1.94 -13.28 -31.34
C SER A 63 -2.64 -13.37 -29.97
N THR A 64 -2.04 -12.81 -28.92
CA THR A 64 -2.68 -12.57 -27.61
C THR A 64 -2.19 -11.24 -27.06
N SER A 65 -2.33 -10.20 -27.88
CA SER A 65 -2.21 -8.82 -27.43
C SER A 65 -3.47 -8.41 -26.66
N GLU A 66 -4.62 -8.97 -27.01
CA GLU A 66 -5.93 -8.57 -26.48
C GLU A 66 -6.24 -9.21 -25.11
N ASP A 67 -6.01 -10.50 -24.93
CA ASP A 67 -6.42 -11.23 -23.70
C ASP A 67 -5.59 -10.85 -22.45
N ASN A 68 -4.28 -10.58 -22.66
CA ASN A 68 -3.41 -10.05 -21.60
C ASN A 68 -3.72 -8.58 -21.28
N GLN A 69 -4.07 -7.76 -22.28
CA GLN A 69 -4.50 -6.37 -22.05
C GLN A 69 -5.85 -6.30 -21.35
N GLN A 70 -6.79 -7.18 -21.70
CA GLN A 70 -8.10 -7.32 -21.06
C GLN A 70 -7.95 -7.71 -19.58
N THR A 71 -7.10 -8.71 -19.29
CA THR A 71 -6.84 -9.16 -17.91
C THR A 71 -6.18 -8.06 -17.05
N LEU A 72 -5.27 -7.28 -17.64
CA LEU A 72 -4.63 -6.15 -16.96
C LEU A 72 -5.62 -5.01 -16.70
N ALA A 73 -6.45 -4.66 -17.69
CA ALA A 73 -7.49 -3.64 -17.57
C ALA A 73 -8.54 -4.02 -16.52
N ASP A 74 -8.99 -5.28 -16.50
CA ASP A 74 -9.92 -5.81 -15.49
C ASP A 74 -9.33 -5.76 -14.09
N THR A 75 -8.04 -6.07 -13.96
CA THR A 75 -7.33 -5.99 -12.67
C THR A 75 -7.22 -4.54 -12.20
N GLN A 76 -6.87 -3.61 -13.09
CA GLN A 76 -6.79 -2.18 -12.79
C GLN A 76 -8.17 -1.61 -12.39
N ALA A 77 -9.23 -1.99 -13.09
CA ALA A 77 -10.60 -1.60 -12.78
C ALA A 77 -11.01 -2.08 -11.37
N LYS A 78 -10.75 -3.35 -11.03
CA LYS A 78 -11.02 -3.91 -9.69
C LYS A 78 -10.23 -3.18 -8.59
N VAL A 79 -8.97 -2.81 -8.85
CA VAL A 79 -8.17 -2.03 -7.90
C VAL A 79 -8.74 -0.62 -7.73
N ALA A 80 -9.13 0.04 -8.81
CA ALA A 80 -9.74 1.38 -8.78
C ALA A 80 -11.06 1.37 -8.01
N GLU A 81 -11.93 0.39 -8.26
CA GLU A 81 -13.20 0.21 -7.55
C GLU A 81 -12.98 0.00 -6.05
N ARG A 82 -12.03 -0.87 -5.66
CA ARG A 82 -11.66 -1.08 -4.25
C ARG A 82 -11.13 0.19 -3.59
N LYS A 83 -10.37 1.01 -4.31
CA LYS A 83 -9.87 2.31 -3.80
C LYS A 83 -11.04 3.27 -3.56
N LYS A 84 -11.95 3.42 -4.53
CA LYS A 84 -13.17 4.22 -4.38
C LYS A 84 -13.98 3.77 -3.16
N ALA A 85 -14.25 2.47 -3.05
CA ALA A 85 -15.03 1.92 -1.92
C ALA A 85 -14.42 2.24 -0.55
N ARG A 86 -13.08 2.13 -0.42
CA ARG A 86 -12.36 2.49 0.82
C ARG A 86 -12.45 3.98 1.12
N GLU A 87 -12.38 4.83 0.09
CA GLU A 87 -12.48 6.27 0.26
C GLU A 87 -13.89 6.69 0.68
N THR A 88 -14.92 6.12 0.05
CA THR A 88 -16.33 6.28 0.43
C THR A 88 -16.56 5.87 1.89
N ASP A 89 -16.06 4.70 2.32
CA ASP A 89 -16.17 4.25 3.71
C ASP A 89 -15.49 5.22 4.69
N LYS A 90 -14.29 5.70 4.36
CA LYS A 90 -13.56 6.68 5.19
C LYS A 90 -14.35 7.98 5.37
N ILE A 91 -14.94 8.49 4.30
CA ILE A 91 -15.74 9.72 4.34
C ILE A 91 -17.02 9.50 5.15
N ASN A 92 -17.73 8.38 4.94
CA ASN A 92 -18.93 8.04 5.72
C ASN A 92 -18.64 7.94 7.22
N LYS A 93 -17.55 7.26 7.61
CA LYS A 93 -17.10 7.19 9.02
C LYS A 93 -16.82 8.58 9.60
N LYS A 94 -16.26 9.50 8.80
CA LYS A 94 -16.01 10.87 9.24
C LYS A 94 -17.31 11.67 9.41
N ILE A 95 -18.30 11.48 8.53
CA ILE A 95 -19.63 12.07 8.70
C ILE A 95 -20.28 11.60 10.00
N VAL A 96 -20.27 10.29 10.26
CA VAL A 96 -20.81 9.73 11.51
C VAL A 96 -20.12 10.31 12.74
N ARG A 97 -18.78 10.41 12.71
CA ARG A 97 -18.01 11.02 13.81
C ARG A 97 -18.40 12.49 14.02
N LEU A 98 -18.55 13.27 12.96
CA LEU A 98 -18.98 14.67 13.06
C LEU A 98 -20.39 14.79 13.66
N GLN A 99 -21.31 13.88 13.32
CA GLN A 99 -22.64 13.83 13.92
C GLN A 99 -22.59 13.49 15.41
N GLN A 100 -21.74 12.54 15.81
CA GLN A 100 -21.53 12.19 17.22
C GLN A 100 -20.93 13.35 18.00
N GLN A 101 -19.89 14.01 17.47
CA GLN A 101 -19.27 15.19 18.08
C GLN A 101 -20.26 16.34 18.24
N MET A 102 -21.13 16.57 17.24
CA MET A 102 -22.19 17.56 17.35
C MET A 102 -23.14 17.24 18.51
N GLN A 103 -23.60 15.99 18.63
CA GLN A 103 -24.51 15.59 19.71
C GLN A 103 -23.85 15.74 21.08
N GLN A 104 -22.58 15.36 21.20
CA GLN A 104 -21.81 15.53 22.43
C GLN A 104 -21.68 17.01 22.82
N GLU A 105 -21.27 17.87 21.89
CA GLU A 105 -21.13 19.31 22.16
C GLU A 105 -22.48 19.97 22.51
N LEU A 106 -23.59 19.50 21.94
CA LEU A 106 -24.94 19.94 22.31
C LEU A 106 -25.36 19.45 23.71
N ALA A 107 -25.04 18.21 24.06
CA ALA A 107 -25.34 17.65 25.39
C ALA A 107 -24.52 18.35 26.49
N ASP A 108 -23.25 18.65 26.23
CA ASP A 108 -22.40 19.39 27.15
C ASP A 108 -22.91 20.82 27.40
N LEU A 109 -23.42 21.48 26.34
CA LEU A 109 -24.10 22.77 26.46
C LEU A 109 -25.36 22.67 27.32
N ASP A 110 -26.18 21.64 27.11
CA ASP A 110 -27.41 21.42 27.87
C ASP A 110 -27.12 21.16 29.36
N ASN A 111 -26.18 20.27 29.66
CA ASN A 111 -25.77 19.95 31.03
C ASN A 111 -25.22 21.18 31.77
N THR A 112 -24.38 21.97 31.11
CA THR A 112 -23.86 23.22 31.68
C THR A 112 -24.99 24.21 31.96
N THR A 113 -26.02 24.19 31.11
CA THR A 113 -27.15 25.10 31.19
C THR A 113 -28.09 24.76 32.32
N ASN A 114 -28.49 23.50 32.43
CA ASN A 114 -29.36 23.02 33.49
C ASN A 114 -28.72 23.33 34.86
N PHE A 115 -27.41 23.07 35.02
CA PHE A 115 -26.67 23.42 36.24
C PHE A 115 -26.63 24.93 36.53
N ALA A 116 -26.56 25.77 35.50
CA ALA A 116 -26.56 27.23 35.64
C ALA A 116 -27.95 27.80 35.98
N ILE A 117 -29.01 27.26 35.37
CA ILE A 117 -30.42 27.66 35.60
C ILE A 117 -30.88 27.24 36.99
N GLU A 118 -30.58 26.01 37.42
CA GLU A 118 -30.85 25.55 38.79
C GLU A 118 -30.24 26.49 39.84
N ARG A 119 -29.13 27.15 39.48
CA ARG A 119 -28.44 28.14 40.33
C ARG A 119 -28.88 29.58 40.09
N ARG A 120 -29.61 29.88 39.00
CA ARG A 120 -30.01 31.24 38.59
C ARG A 120 -31.36 31.24 37.84
N ASN A 121 -32.36 31.89 38.42
CA ASN A 121 -33.69 32.07 37.80
C ASN A 121 -33.66 33.10 36.65
N GLY A 122 -33.30 32.75 35.41
CA GLY A 122 -33.21 33.76 34.35
C GLY A 122 -33.40 33.30 32.89
N LYS A 123 -34.51 33.72 32.28
CA LYS A 123 -34.83 33.59 30.83
C LYS A 123 -33.72 34.05 29.87
N SER A 124 -32.92 35.06 30.27
CA SER A 124 -31.82 35.56 29.45
C SER A 124 -30.72 34.53 29.21
N TYR A 125 -30.59 33.54 30.09
CA TYR A 125 -29.59 32.48 29.94
C TYR A 125 -30.03 31.46 28.89
N ASP A 126 -31.32 31.09 28.88
CA ASP A 126 -31.92 30.19 27.89
C ASP A 126 -31.69 30.68 26.46
N ASP A 127 -31.89 31.98 26.21
CA ASP A 127 -31.70 32.59 24.89
C ASP A 127 -30.25 32.51 24.40
N ILE A 128 -29.28 32.73 25.30
CA ILE A 128 -27.85 32.64 24.99
C ILE A 128 -27.48 31.20 24.62
N ILE A 129 -28.00 30.22 25.35
CA ILE A 129 -27.73 28.82 25.11
C ILE A 129 -28.37 28.35 23.82
N ALA A 130 -29.62 28.71 23.56
CA ALA A 130 -30.29 28.42 22.30
C ALA A 130 -29.51 28.98 21.10
N LYS A 131 -28.95 30.19 21.23
CA LYS A 131 -28.06 30.77 20.22
C LYS A 131 -26.78 29.94 20.03
N ARG A 132 -26.12 29.54 21.12
CA ARG A 132 -24.92 28.67 21.06
C ARG A 132 -25.21 27.31 20.42
N GLN A 133 -26.30 26.66 20.81
CA GLN A 133 -26.72 25.39 20.20
C GLN A 133 -26.95 25.53 18.69
N LYS A 134 -27.56 26.64 18.25
CA LYS A 134 -27.76 26.94 16.82
C LYS A 134 -26.42 27.12 16.09
N GLU A 135 -25.45 27.79 16.71
CA GLU A 135 -24.11 27.96 16.16
C GLU A 135 -23.35 26.64 16.04
N VAL A 136 -23.44 25.77 17.05
CA VAL A 136 -22.89 24.41 17.04
C VAL A 136 -23.48 23.60 15.89
N ARG A 137 -24.81 23.57 15.75
CA ARG A 137 -25.48 22.87 14.63
C ARG A 137 -24.99 23.37 13.28
N LYS A 138 -24.95 24.69 13.07
CA LYS A 138 -24.45 25.30 11.82
C LYS A 138 -22.99 24.96 11.53
N LYS A 139 -22.13 24.92 12.54
CA LYS A 139 -20.72 24.52 12.40
C LYS A 139 -20.63 23.10 11.86
N TYR A 140 -21.25 22.13 12.53
CA TYR A 140 -21.16 20.73 12.13
C TYR A 140 -21.89 20.44 10.82
N GLU A 141 -23.01 21.11 10.55
CA GLU A 141 -23.72 20.97 9.28
C GLU A 141 -22.84 21.38 8.10
N ARG A 142 -22.12 22.50 8.19
CA ARG A 142 -21.14 22.89 7.17
C ARG A 142 -20.04 21.85 6.96
N LEU A 143 -19.49 21.30 8.05
CA LEU A 143 -18.45 20.27 7.98
C LEU A 143 -18.98 18.99 7.34
N ILE A 144 -20.19 18.55 7.70
CA ILE A 144 -20.84 17.37 7.13
C ILE A 144 -21.11 17.59 5.64
N GLN A 145 -21.63 18.76 5.26
CA GLN A 145 -21.89 19.08 3.85
C GLN A 145 -20.61 19.09 3.01
N GLN A 146 -19.50 19.59 3.57
CA GLN A 146 -18.20 19.49 2.91
C GLN A 146 -17.78 18.04 2.66
N GLN A 147 -18.03 17.14 3.62
CA GLN A 147 -17.75 15.71 3.43
C GLN A 147 -18.70 15.05 2.42
N ARG A 148 -19.98 15.42 2.42
CA ARG A 148 -20.95 14.91 1.43
C ARG A 148 -20.58 15.30 0.02
N LYS A 149 -20.16 16.55 -0.20
CA LYS A 149 -19.65 17.00 -1.50
C LYS A 149 -18.41 16.22 -1.96
N GLN A 150 -17.54 15.81 -1.02
CA GLN A 150 -16.41 14.93 -1.36
C GLN A 150 -16.89 13.54 -1.81
N LEU A 151 -17.97 13.04 -1.22
CA LEU A 151 -18.57 11.76 -1.58
C LEU A 151 -19.21 11.79 -2.98
N GLU A 152 -19.90 12.88 -3.31
CA GLU A 152 -20.46 13.13 -4.66
C GLU A 152 -19.38 13.14 -5.75
N ASN A 153 -18.16 13.57 -5.44
CA ASN A 153 -17.06 13.60 -6.41
C ASN A 153 -16.40 12.22 -6.64
N ILE A 154 -16.66 11.23 -5.78
CA ILE A 154 -16.07 9.88 -5.87
C ILE A 154 -16.98 8.92 -6.63
N GLN A 155 -18.30 9.10 -6.47
CA GLN A 155 -19.35 8.33 -7.14
C GLN A 155 -19.34 8.63 -8.63
#